data_AF-A0A093Z4U3-F1
#
_entry.id   AF-A0A093Z4U3-F1
#
_cell.length_a   1.000
_cell.length_b   1.000
_cell.length_c   1.000
_cell.angle_alpha   90.00
_cell.angle_beta   90.00
_cell.angle_gamma   90.00
#
_symmetry.space_group_name_H-M   'P 1'
#
loop_
_entity.id
_entity.type
_entity.pdbx_description
1 polymer ?
#
loop_
_entity_poly.entity_id
_entity_poly.type
_entity_poly.pdbx_seq_one_letter_code
_entity_poly.pdbx_strand_id
1 'polypeptide(L)'
;DYPAPEVIANIKKNVAENLPEGTRIGKEGNQATCHVEGHEWGKLPEDDSFVQSHKGSFNVILVADCLWMPWQHKALMQSIAWFLAPNGKAWVVSGFHTGREKMSRFYNPELLTEQGMEVESIVERDPEGRQREWVFDRGPEDITERKRWLVISVLRKSERKR
;
A
#
# COMPACT_ATOMS: atom_id res chain seq x y z
N ASP A 1 0.17 -10.53 -4.51
CA ASP A 1 0.60 -11.08 -3.20
C ASP A 1 1.95 -11.76 -3.37
N TYR A 2 2.54 -12.38 -2.35
CA TYR A 2 3.78 -13.15 -2.47
C TYR A 2 3.67 -14.16 -3.63
N PRO A 3 4.73 -14.36 -4.45
CA PRO A 3 4.68 -15.22 -5.63
C PRO A 3 4.71 -16.73 -5.29
N ALA A 4 3.84 -17.16 -4.38
CA ALA A 4 3.58 -18.55 -4.06
C ALA A 4 2.39 -19.07 -4.89
N PRO A 5 2.52 -20.20 -5.60
CA PRO A 5 1.46 -20.73 -6.45
C PRO A 5 0.10 -20.88 -5.75
N GLU A 6 0.10 -21.37 -4.51
CA GLU A 6 -1.14 -21.58 -3.72
C GLU A 6 -1.82 -20.26 -3.35
N VAL A 7 -1.04 -19.26 -2.93
CA VAL A 7 -1.56 -17.92 -2.57
C VAL A 7 -2.21 -17.28 -3.79
N ILE A 8 -1.51 -17.28 -4.92
CA ILE A 8 -1.99 -16.67 -6.17
C ILE A 8 -3.21 -17.43 -6.72
N ALA A 9 -3.23 -18.76 -6.65
CA ALA A 9 -4.38 -19.57 -7.06
C ALA A 9 -5.64 -19.24 -6.22
N ASN A 10 -5.49 -19.10 -4.90
CA ASN A 10 -6.60 -18.74 -4.02
C ASN A 10 -7.16 -17.34 -4.33
N ILE A 11 -6.30 -16.36 -4.58
CA ILE A 11 -6.75 -15.00 -4.95
C ILE A 11 -7.45 -15.03 -6.32
N LYS A 12 -6.91 -15.76 -7.31
CA LYS A 12 -7.56 -15.95 -8.62
C LYS A 12 -8.95 -16.55 -8.47
N LYS A 13 -9.12 -17.56 -7.61
CA LYS A 13 -10.43 -18.15 -7.31
C LYS A 13 -11.39 -17.12 -6.70
N ASN A 14 -10.95 -16.37 -5.69
CA ASN A 14 -11.78 -15.33 -5.07
C ASN A 14 -12.23 -14.26 -6.08
N VAL A 15 -11.34 -13.84 -6.98
CA VAL A 15 -11.66 -12.88 -8.05
C VAL A 15 -12.65 -13.48 -9.04
N ALA A 16 -12.51 -14.73 -9.44
CA ALA A 16 -13.45 -15.38 -10.37
C ALA A 16 -14.86 -15.52 -9.77
N GLU A 17 -14.95 -15.85 -8.48
CA GLU A 17 -16.22 -16.02 -7.77
C GLU A 17 -16.93 -14.69 -7.50
N ASN A 18 -16.19 -13.65 -7.09
CA ASN A 18 -16.77 -12.38 -6.62
C ASN A 18 -16.75 -11.27 -7.67
N LEU A 19 -15.93 -11.40 -8.71
CA LEU A 19 -15.81 -10.44 -9.80
C LEU A 19 -15.71 -11.13 -11.17
N PRO A 20 -16.77 -11.84 -11.61
CA PRO A 20 -16.83 -12.44 -12.94
C PRO A 20 -16.53 -11.43 -14.05
N GLU A 21 -15.92 -11.88 -15.15
CA GLU A 21 -15.45 -10.96 -16.21
C GLU A 21 -16.58 -10.09 -16.79
N GLY A 22 -17.76 -10.67 -17.02
CA GLY A 22 -18.92 -9.96 -17.55
C GLY A 22 -19.53 -8.92 -16.60
N THR A 23 -19.12 -8.89 -15.33
CA THR A 23 -19.62 -7.92 -14.33
C THR A 23 -18.60 -6.81 -14.04
N ARG A 24 -17.44 -6.83 -14.70
CA ARG A 24 -16.37 -5.86 -14.48
C ARG A 24 -16.65 -4.58 -15.24
N ILE A 25 -17.17 -3.59 -14.53
CA ILE A 25 -17.46 -2.27 -15.07
C ILE A 25 -16.47 -1.28 -14.45
N GLY A 26 -15.66 -0.68 -15.31
CA GLY A 26 -14.71 0.36 -14.96
C GLY A 26 -15.33 1.75 -15.04
N LYS A 27 -14.45 2.75 -15.12
CA LYS A 27 -14.86 4.15 -15.25
C LYS A 27 -15.68 4.36 -16.53
N GLU A 28 -16.72 5.19 -16.43
CA GLU A 28 -17.58 5.56 -17.57
C GLU A 28 -18.33 4.37 -18.21
N GLY A 29 -18.48 3.26 -17.49
CA GLY A 29 -19.23 2.09 -17.98
C GLY A 29 -18.44 1.15 -18.88
N ASN A 30 -17.14 1.42 -19.10
CA ASN A 30 -16.28 0.58 -19.93
C ASN A 30 -15.99 -0.76 -19.25
N GLN A 31 -15.77 -1.81 -20.04
CA GLN A 31 -15.33 -3.10 -19.51
C GLN A 31 -13.99 -2.95 -18.79
N ALA A 32 -13.88 -3.46 -17.57
CA ALA A 32 -12.66 -3.44 -16.78
C ALA A 32 -11.98 -4.82 -16.78
N THR A 33 -10.66 -4.81 -16.68
CA THR A 33 -9.86 -6.02 -16.47
C THR A 33 -9.45 -6.14 -15.01
N CYS A 34 -9.21 -7.36 -14.56
CA CYS A 34 -8.66 -7.66 -13.24
C CYS A 34 -7.66 -8.79 -13.41
N HIS A 35 -6.41 -8.52 -13.03
CA HIS A 35 -5.29 -9.44 -13.10
C HIS A 35 -4.81 -9.75 -11.69
N VAL A 36 -4.36 -10.99 -11.47
CA VAL A 36 -3.80 -11.44 -10.20
C VAL A 36 -2.40 -11.92 -10.46
N GLU A 37 -1.43 -11.15 -9.97
CA GLU A 37 0.00 -11.42 -10.13
C GLU A 37 0.70 -11.58 -8.78
N GLY A 38 1.74 -12.41 -8.79
CA GLY A 38 2.67 -12.57 -7.69
C GLY A 38 3.76 -11.50 -7.74
N HIS A 39 4.02 -10.84 -6.62
CA HIS A 39 5.07 -9.84 -6.49
C HIS A 39 5.64 -9.86 -5.07
N GLU A 40 6.93 -10.13 -4.94
CA GLU A 40 7.67 -9.98 -3.69
C GLU A 40 8.12 -8.53 -3.57
N TRP A 41 7.85 -7.88 -2.44
CA TRP A 41 8.20 -6.48 -2.25
C TRP A 41 9.71 -6.26 -2.42
N GLY A 42 10.09 -5.20 -3.14
CA GLY A 42 11.47 -4.81 -3.42
C GLY A 42 12.14 -5.65 -4.51
N LYS A 43 11.52 -6.76 -4.95
CA LYS A 43 12.03 -7.60 -6.03
C LYS A 43 11.65 -6.98 -7.38
N LEU A 44 12.59 -6.25 -7.98
CA LEU A 44 12.37 -5.51 -9.24
C LEU A 44 13.31 -5.97 -10.37
N PRO A 45 13.31 -7.26 -10.74
CA PRO A 45 14.30 -7.81 -11.66
C PRO A 45 13.99 -7.38 -13.11
N GLU A 46 15.02 -7.30 -13.94
CA GLU A 46 14.92 -6.80 -15.32
C GLU A 46 14.25 -7.79 -16.27
N ASP A 47 14.28 -9.09 -15.95
CA ASP A 47 13.70 -10.18 -16.73
C ASP A 47 12.24 -10.48 -16.37
N ASP A 48 11.67 -9.81 -15.37
CA ASP A 48 10.25 -9.92 -15.04
C ASP A 48 9.40 -8.95 -15.87
N SER A 49 8.71 -9.53 -16.85
CA SER A 49 7.85 -8.78 -17.78
C SER A 49 6.75 -7.98 -17.09
N PHE A 50 6.16 -8.47 -15.99
CA PHE A 50 5.11 -7.76 -15.26
C PHE A 50 5.70 -6.52 -14.58
N VAL A 51 6.80 -6.71 -13.85
CA VAL A 51 7.50 -5.63 -13.13
C VAL A 51 7.91 -4.50 -14.07
N GLN A 52 8.50 -4.85 -15.21
CA GLN A 52 9.03 -3.86 -16.14
C GLN A 52 7.92 -3.14 -16.93
N SER A 53 6.88 -3.87 -17.37
CA SER A 53 5.76 -3.28 -18.12
C SER A 53 4.89 -2.34 -17.28
N HIS A 54 4.90 -2.50 -15.95
CA HIS A 54 4.08 -1.70 -15.04
C HIS A 54 4.85 -0.64 -14.25
N LYS A 55 6.11 -0.35 -14.62
CA LYS A 55 6.86 0.74 -13.99
C LYS A 55 6.14 2.07 -14.20
N GLY A 56 5.72 2.70 -13.10
CA GLY A 56 5.03 3.98 -13.10
C GLY A 56 3.68 3.99 -13.82
N SER A 57 2.96 2.85 -13.88
CA SER A 57 1.69 2.76 -14.62
C SER A 57 0.45 2.92 -13.73
N PHE A 58 0.56 2.74 -12.41
CA PHE A 58 -0.61 2.75 -11.53
C PHE A 58 -0.91 4.14 -10.98
N ASN A 59 -2.10 4.68 -11.28
CA ASN A 59 -2.56 5.95 -10.71
C ASN A 59 -2.95 5.83 -9.23
N VAL A 60 -3.40 4.64 -8.82
CA VAL A 60 -3.79 4.34 -7.44
C VAL A 60 -3.12 3.04 -7.03
N ILE A 61 -2.42 3.05 -5.91
CA ILE A 61 -1.94 1.84 -5.24
C ILE A 61 -2.65 1.75 -3.89
N LEU A 62 -3.20 0.59 -3.55
CA LEU A 62 -3.82 0.32 -2.26
C LEU A 62 -2.92 -0.63 -1.47
N VAL A 63 -2.54 -0.24 -0.26
CA VAL A 63 -1.73 -1.01 0.67
C VAL A 63 -2.54 -1.19 1.94
N ALA A 64 -3.12 -2.38 2.10
CA ALA A 64 -3.98 -2.71 3.23
C ALA A 64 -3.23 -3.61 4.22
N ASP A 65 -3.06 -3.11 5.43
CA ASP A 65 -2.47 -3.78 6.59
C ASP A 65 -1.11 -4.47 6.34
N CYS A 66 -0.19 -3.75 5.68
CA CYS A 66 1.13 -4.27 5.30
C CYS A 66 2.29 -3.76 6.19
N LEU A 67 2.01 -2.91 7.19
CA LEU A 67 3.06 -2.24 7.98
C LEU A 67 3.57 -3.05 9.18
N TRP A 68 3.07 -4.25 9.40
CA TRP A 68 3.40 -5.09 10.56
C TRP A 68 4.80 -5.72 10.53
N MET A 69 5.49 -5.68 9.37
CA MET A 69 6.88 -6.17 9.17
C MET A 69 7.88 -5.01 9.00
N PRO A 70 8.46 -4.44 10.06
CA PRO A 70 9.41 -3.33 9.96
C PRO A 70 10.59 -3.59 9.03
N TRP A 71 11.11 -4.82 8.99
CA TRP A 71 12.24 -5.20 8.13
C TRP A 71 11.90 -5.19 6.63
N GLN A 72 10.60 -5.15 6.27
CA GLN A 72 10.13 -5.09 4.88
C GLN A 72 9.69 -3.67 4.46
N HIS A 73 9.71 -2.68 5.35
CA HIS A 73 9.22 -1.32 5.03
C HIS A 73 9.95 -0.70 3.83
N LYS A 74 11.28 -0.88 3.76
CA LYS A 74 12.08 -0.40 2.62
C LYS A 74 11.69 -1.07 1.32
N ALA A 75 11.55 -2.39 1.32
CA ALA A 75 11.17 -3.17 0.15
C ALA A 75 9.74 -2.84 -0.34
N LEU A 76 8.81 -2.63 0.61
CA LEU A 76 7.46 -2.16 0.31
C LEU A 76 7.49 -0.75 -0.32
N MET A 77 8.22 0.19 0.26
CA MET A 77 8.37 1.55 -0.27
C MET A 77 8.99 1.56 -1.67
N GLN A 78 10.01 0.73 -1.92
CA GLN A 78 10.62 0.54 -3.25
C GLN A 78 9.59 0.09 -4.29
N SER A 79 8.74 -0.88 -3.92
CA SER A 79 7.67 -1.37 -4.82
C SER A 79 6.65 -0.27 -5.11
N ILE A 80 6.21 0.46 -4.08
CA ILE A 80 5.29 1.59 -4.24
C ILE A 80 5.89 2.62 -5.18
N ALA A 81 7.13 3.06 -4.93
CA ALA A 81 7.79 4.07 -5.75
C ALA A 81 7.99 3.63 -7.21
N TRP A 82 8.29 2.35 -7.43
CA TRP A 82 8.46 1.75 -8.75
C TRP A 82 7.16 1.74 -9.57
N PHE A 83 6.08 1.23 -8.98
CA PHE A 83 4.81 1.01 -9.67
C PHE A 83 3.95 2.28 -9.77
N LEU A 84 4.10 3.22 -8.84
CA LEU A 84 3.26 4.43 -8.79
C LEU A 84 3.55 5.35 -9.97
N ALA A 85 2.49 5.79 -10.66
CA ALA A 85 2.58 6.79 -11.72
C ALA A 85 3.07 8.15 -11.18
N PRO A 86 3.65 9.04 -12.02
CA PRO A 86 4.15 10.34 -11.59
C PRO A 86 3.16 11.19 -10.79
N ASN A 87 1.88 11.16 -11.18
CA ASN A 87 0.79 11.87 -10.50
C ASN A 87 -0.12 10.93 -9.69
N GLY A 88 0.34 9.69 -9.43
CA GLY A 88 -0.42 8.69 -8.72
C GLY A 88 -0.45 8.93 -7.20
N LYS A 89 -1.38 8.23 -6.53
CA LYS A 89 -1.53 8.20 -5.08
C LYS A 89 -1.44 6.78 -4.54
N ALA A 90 -0.59 6.55 -3.56
CA ALA A 90 -0.57 5.30 -2.81
C ALA A 90 -1.31 5.49 -1.48
N TRP A 91 -2.44 4.81 -1.32
CA TRP A 91 -3.20 4.79 -0.08
C TRP A 91 -2.69 3.66 0.79
N VAL A 92 -2.12 4.00 1.94
CA VAL A 92 -1.64 3.04 2.93
C VAL A 92 -2.56 3.11 4.13
N VAL A 93 -3.23 2.01 4.41
CA VAL A 93 -4.20 1.86 5.50
C VAL A 93 -3.77 0.68 6.35
N SER A 94 -3.55 0.86 7.66
CA SER A 94 -3.10 -0.24 8.53
C SER A 94 -3.54 -0.04 9.98
N GLY A 95 -3.78 -1.13 10.69
CA GLY A 95 -4.20 -1.11 12.10
C GLY A 95 -3.03 -1.25 13.06
N PHE A 96 -3.15 -0.69 14.27
CA PHE A 96 -2.09 -0.73 15.29
C PHE A 96 -1.97 -2.08 16.03
N HIS A 97 -2.20 -3.21 15.33
CA HIS A 97 -2.17 -4.55 15.91
C HIS A 97 -0.78 -4.90 16.47
N THR A 98 0.28 -4.59 15.71
CA THR A 98 1.68 -4.82 16.12
C THR A 98 2.31 -3.65 16.88
N GLY A 99 1.54 -2.59 17.15
CA GLY A 99 1.98 -1.39 17.86
C GLY A 99 2.55 -0.29 16.95
N ARG A 100 2.36 0.96 17.38
CA ARG A 100 2.78 2.17 16.66
C ARG A 100 4.26 2.23 16.36
N GLU A 101 5.10 1.86 17.33
CA GLU A 101 6.56 1.91 17.18
C GLU A 101 7.07 1.13 15.96
N LYS A 102 6.44 0.00 15.65
CA LYS A 102 6.79 -0.80 14.47
C LYS A 102 6.32 -0.14 13.19
N MET A 103 5.09 0.39 13.18
CA MET A 103 4.45 0.94 11.97
C MET A 103 4.98 2.33 11.59
N SER A 104 5.27 3.18 12.58
CA SER A 104 5.65 4.58 12.36
C SER A 104 6.96 4.71 11.57
N ARG A 105 7.83 3.70 11.64
CA ARG A 105 9.09 3.62 10.89
C ARG A 105 8.90 3.63 9.36
N PHE A 106 7.74 3.21 8.86
CA PHE A 106 7.41 3.30 7.44
C PHE A 106 7.36 4.75 6.94
N TYR A 107 7.02 5.68 7.83
CA TYR A 107 6.93 7.12 7.57
C TYR A 107 8.23 7.86 7.93
N ASN A 108 9.34 7.15 8.13
CA ASN A 108 10.64 7.78 8.38
C ASN A 108 11.00 8.73 7.20
N PRO A 109 11.32 10.01 7.46
CA PRO A 109 11.61 10.99 6.41
C PRO A 109 12.80 10.63 5.51
N GLU A 110 13.83 9.98 6.05
CA GLU A 110 15.01 9.55 5.29
C GLU A 110 14.63 8.44 4.31
N LEU A 111 13.83 7.45 4.75
CA LEU A 111 13.32 6.39 3.88
C LEU A 111 12.46 6.94 2.74
N LEU A 112 11.54 7.85 3.06
CA LEU A 112 10.68 8.50 2.07
C LEU A 112 11.53 9.26 1.04
N THR A 113 12.48 10.07 1.51
CA THR A 113 13.38 10.85 0.65
C THR A 113 14.26 9.96 -0.23
N GLU A 114 14.83 8.88 0.32
CA GLU A 114 15.65 7.91 -0.42
C GLU A 114 14.87 7.31 -1.60
N GLN A 115 13.56 7.10 -1.43
CA GLN A 115 12.69 6.52 -2.46
C GLN A 115 12.00 7.57 -3.34
N GLY A 116 12.30 8.87 -3.15
CA GLY A 116 11.64 9.95 -3.90
C GLY A 116 10.14 10.04 -3.65
N MET A 117 9.72 9.73 -2.42
CA MET A 117 8.34 9.71 -1.97
C MET A 117 8.12 10.74 -0.88
N GLU A 118 6.88 11.23 -0.74
CA GLU A 118 6.47 12.05 0.38
C GLU A 118 5.04 11.71 0.84
N VAL A 119 4.75 12.02 2.10
CA VAL A 119 3.42 11.89 2.69
C VAL A 119 2.63 13.14 2.31
N GLU A 120 1.58 12.98 1.49
CA GLU A 120 0.65 14.05 1.17
C GLU A 120 -0.34 14.31 2.31
N SER A 121 -0.85 13.24 2.92
CA SER A 121 -1.72 13.34 4.08
C SER A 121 -1.58 12.09 4.96
N ILE A 122 -1.79 12.25 6.25
CA ILE A 122 -1.80 11.15 7.21
C ILE A 122 -2.70 11.51 8.40
N VAL A 123 -3.64 10.61 8.70
CA VAL A 123 -4.58 10.74 9.82
C VAL A 123 -4.80 9.37 10.45
N GLU A 124 -5.31 9.34 11.67
CA GLU A 124 -5.82 8.13 12.28
C GLU A 124 -7.35 8.19 12.33
N ARG A 125 -8.03 7.07 12.02
CA ARG A 125 -9.48 6.97 12.04
C ARG A 125 -9.95 5.68 12.71
N ASP A 126 -11.05 5.75 13.44
CA ASP A 126 -11.68 4.61 14.11
C ASP A 126 -12.98 4.14 13.41
N PRO A 127 -13.67 3.08 13.88
CA PRO A 127 -14.87 2.55 13.24
C PRO A 127 -16.08 3.48 13.34
N GLU A 128 -16.09 4.39 14.32
CA GLU A 128 -17.13 5.42 14.47
C GLU A 128 -16.87 6.63 13.57
N GLY A 129 -15.79 6.61 12.79
CA GLY A 129 -15.40 7.66 11.87
C GLY A 129 -14.69 8.84 12.55
N ARG A 130 -14.42 8.77 13.86
CA ARG A 130 -13.64 9.78 14.60
C ARG A 130 -12.23 9.82 14.04
N GLN A 131 -11.70 11.02 13.88
CA GLN A 131 -10.35 11.24 13.38
C GLN A 131 -9.47 11.89 14.44
N ARG A 132 -8.18 11.53 14.44
CA ARG A 132 -7.15 12.20 15.23
C ARG A 132 -5.88 12.38 14.41
N GLU A 133 -5.07 13.34 14.83
CA GLU A 133 -3.78 13.63 14.22
C GLU A 133 -2.83 12.43 14.39
N TRP A 134 -2.03 12.20 13.34
CA TRP A 134 -0.94 11.26 13.36
C TRP A 134 0.21 11.77 14.24
N VAL A 135 0.74 10.88 15.07
CA VAL A 135 1.98 11.12 15.82
C VAL A 135 2.90 9.91 15.69
N PHE A 136 4.21 10.15 15.61
CA PHE A 136 5.21 9.08 15.58
C PHE A 136 5.25 8.26 16.86
N ASP A 137 5.00 8.93 17.99
CA ASP A 137 4.93 8.34 19.32
C ASP A 137 3.76 8.98 20.08
N ARG A 138 2.95 8.12 20.72
CA ARG A 138 1.82 8.52 21.58
C ARG A 138 2.06 8.11 23.04
N GLY A 139 3.27 7.70 23.37
CA GLY A 139 3.58 7.02 24.63
C GLY A 139 2.88 5.66 24.72
N PRO A 140 2.68 5.15 25.94
CA PRO A 140 1.97 3.90 26.16
C PRO A 140 0.52 3.98 25.65
N GLU A 141 0.18 3.11 24.69
CA GLU A 141 -1.19 2.96 24.19
C GLU A 141 -1.83 1.69 24.76
N ASP A 142 -3.09 1.80 25.20
CA ASP A 142 -3.88 0.63 25.55
C ASP A 142 -4.03 -0.31 24.35
N ILE A 143 -3.79 -1.60 24.57
CA ILE A 143 -3.74 -2.62 23.50
C ILE A 143 -5.11 -2.83 22.86
N THR A 144 -6.20 -2.67 23.62
CA THR A 144 -7.56 -2.85 23.12
C THR A 144 -7.99 -1.62 22.33
N GLU A 145 -7.77 -0.43 22.89
CA GLU A 145 -8.14 0.81 22.22
C GLU A 145 -7.36 1.04 20.94
N ARG A 146 -6.03 0.86 20.94
CA ARG A 146 -5.23 1.11 19.74
C ARG A 146 -5.67 0.28 18.53
N LYS A 147 -6.22 -0.93 18.75
CA LYS A 147 -6.71 -1.81 17.68
C LYS A 147 -7.96 -1.28 16.97
N ARG A 148 -8.65 -0.30 17.54
CA ARG A 148 -9.77 0.38 16.89
C ARG A 148 -9.30 1.39 15.85
N TRP A 149 -8.07 1.88 15.98
CA TRP A 149 -7.56 2.93 15.11
C TRP A 149 -6.82 2.33 13.91
N LEU A 150 -7.08 2.92 12.74
CA LEU A 150 -6.31 2.72 11.51
C LEU A 150 -5.53 4.00 11.23
N VAL A 151 -4.25 3.88 10.87
CA VAL A 151 -3.57 4.96 10.14
C VAL A 151 -4.06 4.93 8.69
N ILE A 152 -4.42 6.09 8.16
CA ILE A 152 -4.79 6.31 6.76
C ILE A 152 -3.85 7.38 6.24
N SER A 153 -2.94 6.99 5.34
CA SER A 153 -2.01 7.91 4.71
C SER A 153 -2.08 7.85 3.19
N VAL A 154 -1.82 8.98 2.56
CA VAL A 154 -1.64 9.10 1.11
C VAL A 154 -0.19 9.46 0.84
N LEU A 155 0.53 8.60 0.11
CA LEU A 155 1.86 8.90 -0.40
C LEU A 155 1.78 9.32 -1.86
N ARG A 156 2.73 10.16 -2.29
CA ARG A 156 2.95 10.52 -3.69
C ARG A 156 4.44 10.61 -3.99
N LYS A 157 4.79 10.68 -5.28
CA LYS A 157 6.15 11.01 -5.69
C LYS A 157 6.48 12.44 -5.29
N SER A 158 7.70 12.65 -4.79
CA SER A 158 8.21 13.97 -4.49
C SER A 158 8.34 14.78 -5.77
N GLU A 159 8.02 16.07 -5.70
CA GLU A 159 8.33 16.98 -6.80
C GLU A 159 9.87 17.03 -6.95
N ARG A 160 10.38 16.75 -8.16
CA ARG A 160 11.79 16.96 -8.44
C ARG A 160 12.07 18.44 -8.26
N LYS A 161 12.85 18.82 -7.24
CA LYS A 161 13.51 20.13 -7.21
C LYS A 161 14.37 20.20 -8.47
N ARG A 162 13.97 21.08 -9.40
CA ARG A 162 14.76 21.44 -10.57
C ARG A 162 16.02 22.18 -10.15
#